data_AF-A0A9P1GBE8-F1
#
_entry.id   AF-A0A9P1GBE8-F1
#
_cell.length_a   1.000
_cell.length_b   1.000
_cell.length_c   1.000
_cell.angle_alpha   90.00
_cell.angle_beta   90.00
_cell.angle_gamma   90.00
#
_symmetry.space_group_name_H-M   'P 1'
#
loop_
_entity.id
_entity.type
_entity.pdbx_description
1 polymer ?
#
loop_
_entity_poly.entity_id
_entity_poly.type
_entity_poly.pdbx_seq_one_letter_code
_entity_poly.pdbx_strand_id
1 'polypeptide(L)'
;MTSSAHFRALDRDHDGLVSRSEFARGAGAGRSGLRVAAERVTRMAESEATEELLTLHSDASDASVVRASPTAAPTTAVLVKSEFECFTGPGRACKACKDLEDRTDHDQCLECNEGYKLEKQKCAPYMCDLEGIDGCKHCRATHERTADRQCGECDKGYLLTEFFKCRSFRCDAKTAGCTSCRPQKELTKDQQCVTCKAGFKHLADQTCRKFICDVSEIENCQSCRDASRLTDDHQCETCKPGFKLTENLCEPFACSTGPLDACKSCEKLENRIKENECSECNPGFKLLNGTCQPYSCSPGLGSECLKCQLLEKRTAEQQCLSCNRGFKLNQDSKCEPYECHVGTEDECRICTRQEARTSDGQCYQCNPGYRLTRDLHCEAFSCEEDVGAGCKTCRLQATRTDENQCNTCNDGYGLVNGTCKPFTCTPGPGAGCKACKSQLSMTGFNQCAACNDGYTLTSESTCQLGSENWASNTKVVRASARQIFGPWKIGGFWKATTKIVDSI
;
A
#
# COMPACT_ATOMS: atom_id res chain seq x y z
N MET A 1 4.49 -15.14 -47.89
CA MET A 1 4.92 -14.15 -46.88
C MET A 1 4.34 -14.57 -45.53
N THR A 2 4.75 -15.72 -44.97
CA THR A 2 5.83 -15.89 -43.97
C THR A 2 5.76 -14.90 -42.79
N SER A 3 5.10 -15.29 -41.70
CA SER A 3 5.78 -15.66 -40.44
C SER A 3 4.75 -15.99 -39.36
N SER A 4 4.66 -17.28 -39.01
CA SER A 4 4.00 -17.77 -37.80
C SER A 4 4.98 -17.68 -36.64
N ALA A 5 4.56 -17.06 -35.54
CA ALA A 5 5.20 -17.22 -34.24
C ALA A 5 4.17 -17.73 -33.24
N HIS A 6 4.23 -19.04 -32.98
CA HIS A 6 3.64 -19.68 -31.82
C HIS A 6 4.49 -19.35 -30.60
N PHE A 7 3.89 -18.80 -29.55
CA PHE A 7 4.46 -18.83 -28.20
C PHE A 7 3.49 -19.55 -27.26
N ARG A 8 4.03 -20.58 -26.60
CA ARG A 8 3.36 -21.48 -25.65
C ARG A 8 3.08 -20.72 -24.35
N ALA A 9 1.85 -20.84 -23.85
CA ALA A 9 1.49 -20.45 -22.50
C ALA A 9 2.05 -21.49 -21.51
N LEU A 10 2.72 -21.01 -20.45
CA LEU A 10 3.07 -21.79 -19.27
C LEU A 10 1.90 -21.69 -18.29
N ASP A 11 1.28 -22.84 -18.00
CA ASP A 11 0.51 -23.08 -16.79
C ASP A 11 1.40 -22.83 -15.56
N ARG A 12 0.89 -22.08 -14.59
CA ARG A 12 1.41 -22.13 -13.21
C ARG A 12 0.29 -22.59 -12.30
N ASP A 13 0.48 -23.79 -11.80
CA ASP A 13 -0.27 -24.40 -10.71
C ASP A 13 -0.32 -23.49 -9.49
N HIS A 14 -1.52 -23.44 -8.91
CA HIS A 14 -1.83 -22.73 -7.68
C HIS A 14 -2.03 -23.77 -6.59
N ASP A 15 -0.97 -24.17 -5.89
CA ASP A 15 -1.06 -24.90 -4.63
C ASP A 15 0.00 -24.37 -3.66
N GLY A 16 -0.46 -23.58 -2.68
CA GLY A 16 0.37 -22.95 -1.66
C GLY A 16 -0.12 -23.31 -0.26
N LEU A 17 0.04 -24.58 0.13
CA LEU A 17 -0.06 -25.02 1.52
C LEU A 17 1.35 -25.14 2.13
N VAL A 18 1.61 -24.26 3.10
CA VAL A 18 2.39 -24.39 4.35
C VAL A 18 3.57 -25.38 4.41
N SER A 19 4.76 -24.90 4.79
CA SER A 19 5.53 -25.53 5.88
C SER A 19 6.57 -24.63 6.55
N ARG A 20 6.53 -24.63 7.89
CA ARG A 20 7.60 -24.26 8.82
C ARG A 20 8.64 -25.38 8.89
N SER A 21 9.92 -25.05 8.98
CA SER A 21 10.81 -25.61 10.02
C SER A 21 12.25 -25.06 9.93
N GLU A 22 12.80 -24.84 11.12
CA GLU A 22 14.16 -24.44 11.47
C GLU A 22 15.24 -25.46 11.03
N PHE A 23 16.49 -25.04 10.82
CA PHE A 23 17.64 -25.31 11.73
C PHE A 23 19.00 -24.83 11.16
N ALA A 24 19.74 -24.13 12.05
CA ALA A 24 21.18 -24.18 12.33
C ALA A 24 22.29 -23.66 11.38
N ARG A 25 23.00 -22.67 11.96
CA ARG A 25 24.46 -22.57 12.21
C ARG A 25 25.47 -22.73 11.06
N GLY A 26 26.32 -21.70 10.93
CA GLY A 26 27.65 -21.84 10.32
C GLY A 26 28.48 -20.56 10.45
N ALA A 27 29.29 -20.46 11.52
CA ALA A 27 30.39 -19.52 11.62
C ALA A 27 31.57 -19.99 10.76
N GLY A 28 32.32 -19.07 10.15
CA GLY A 28 33.54 -19.41 9.43
C GLY A 28 34.25 -18.20 8.83
N ALA A 29 35.34 -17.79 9.48
CA ALA A 29 36.26 -16.77 9.04
C ALA A 29 37.04 -17.18 7.77
N GLY A 30 37.43 -16.20 6.95
CA GLY A 30 38.33 -16.42 5.81
C GLY A 30 38.87 -15.11 5.25
N ARG A 31 40.09 -14.76 5.64
CA ARG A 31 40.93 -13.66 5.10
C ARG A 31 41.34 -13.91 3.65
N SER A 32 41.65 -12.81 2.95
CA SER A 32 42.63 -12.57 1.85
C SER A 32 41.93 -11.70 0.80
N GLY A 33 42.36 -10.52 0.37
CA GLY A 33 43.69 -9.92 0.26
C GLY A 33 43.85 -9.44 -1.20
N LEU A 34 44.27 -8.17 -1.40
CA LEU A 34 44.68 -7.43 -2.64
C LEU A 34 43.81 -6.18 -2.88
N ARG A 35 44.30 -5.04 -3.37
CA ARG A 35 45.59 -4.30 -3.34
C ARG A 35 45.31 -3.01 -4.12
N VAL A 36 45.89 -1.89 -3.67
CA VAL A 36 46.24 -0.68 -4.44
C VAL A 36 45.11 0.21 -4.97
N ALA A 37 45.01 1.41 -4.40
CA ALA A 37 45.18 2.67 -5.13
C ALA A 37 45.49 3.79 -4.12
N ALA A 38 46.60 4.47 -4.34
CA ALA A 38 47.07 5.63 -3.59
C ALA A 38 46.83 6.90 -4.41
N GLU A 39 46.66 8.03 -3.72
CA GLU A 39 46.93 9.44 -4.06
C GLU A 39 45.77 10.33 -3.60
N ARG A 40 45.92 11.56 -3.08
CA ARG A 40 47.05 12.41 -2.67
C ARG A 40 46.39 13.73 -2.25
N VAL A 41 46.53 14.22 -1.02
CA VAL A 41 46.35 15.65 -0.71
C VAL A 41 47.34 16.08 0.37
N THR A 42 47.99 17.19 0.03
CA THR A 42 49.07 17.98 0.65
C THR A 42 48.77 18.59 2.02
N ARG A 43 49.82 18.75 2.84
CA ARG A 43 49.93 19.77 3.90
C ARG A 43 51.21 20.59 3.71
N MET A 44 51.09 21.87 4.05
CA MET A 44 52.12 22.92 3.97
C MET A 44 52.99 22.99 5.25
N ALA A 45 54.21 23.53 5.06
CA ALA A 45 55.03 24.47 5.86
C ALA A 45 55.22 24.23 7.39
N GLU A 46 56.33 24.55 8.06
CA GLU A 46 57.47 25.45 7.79
C GLU A 46 58.68 25.09 8.72
N SER A 47 59.78 25.84 8.56
CA SER A 47 61.18 25.78 9.06
C SER A 47 61.39 25.69 10.60
N GLU A 48 62.57 25.46 11.21
CA GLU A 48 63.95 25.98 11.06
C GLU A 48 65.01 25.08 11.79
N ALA A 49 66.30 25.22 11.39
CA ALA A 49 67.56 25.25 12.17
C ALA A 49 67.90 24.17 13.26
N THR A 50 69.13 23.76 13.61
CA THR A 50 70.55 23.84 13.16
C THR A 50 71.35 22.91 14.13
N GLU A 51 72.52 22.43 13.67
CA GLU A 51 73.73 21.96 14.41
C GLU A 51 73.65 20.72 15.34
N GLU A 52 74.43 19.67 15.09
CA GLU A 52 75.88 19.45 15.39
C GLU A 52 76.17 19.14 16.87
N LEU A 53 76.58 17.90 17.15
CA LEU A 53 77.37 17.59 18.36
C LEU A 53 78.35 16.45 18.06
N LEU A 54 79.62 16.84 17.89
CA LEU A 54 80.79 15.96 17.93
C LEU A 54 81.00 15.41 19.34
N THR A 55 81.28 14.12 19.39
CA THR A 55 81.84 13.38 20.52
C THR A 55 83.35 13.62 20.63
N LEU A 56 83.85 13.93 21.82
CA LEU A 56 85.28 13.80 22.16
C LEU A 56 85.43 13.07 23.49
N HIS A 57 86.15 11.94 23.43
CA HIS A 57 86.62 11.15 24.56
C HIS A 57 87.97 11.68 25.04
N SER A 58 88.18 11.45 26.35
CA SER A 58 89.37 11.61 27.16
C SER A 58 90.61 10.88 26.66
N ASP A 59 91.79 11.46 26.88
CA ASP A 59 93.01 10.71 27.19
C ASP A 59 93.87 11.43 28.23
N ALA A 60 94.52 10.61 29.04
CA ALA A 60 95.18 10.93 30.30
C ALA A 60 96.71 11.04 30.16
N SER A 61 97.31 11.60 31.22
CA SER A 61 98.67 11.33 31.74
C SER A 61 99.88 11.63 30.86
N ASP A 62 100.75 12.54 31.30
CA ASP A 62 102.02 12.16 31.95
C ASP A 62 102.74 13.40 32.53
N ALA A 63 103.37 13.23 33.69
CA ALA A 63 104.21 14.26 34.31
C ALA A 63 105.55 13.62 34.69
N SER A 64 106.63 14.10 34.08
CA SER A 64 108.01 13.71 34.41
C SER A 64 108.87 14.90 34.81
N VAL A 65 109.66 14.62 35.83
CA VAL A 65 110.57 15.44 36.65
C VAL A 65 111.83 15.85 35.89
N VAL A 66 112.32 17.10 36.03
CA VAL A 66 113.77 17.43 36.13
C VAL A 66 114.00 18.71 36.97
N ARG A 67 115.04 18.64 37.80
CA ARG A 67 115.62 19.64 38.74
C ARG A 67 116.29 20.85 38.06
N ALA A 68 116.28 22.00 38.75
CA ALA A 68 117.50 22.81 39.00
C ALA A 68 117.26 23.82 40.15
N SER A 69 118.27 23.98 41.02
CA SER A 69 118.38 24.95 42.13
C SER A 69 119.20 26.19 41.69
N PRO A 70 119.66 27.08 42.60
CA PRO A 70 118.91 28.07 43.40
C PRO A 70 119.51 29.49 43.29
N THR A 71 118.83 30.52 43.81
CA THR A 71 119.50 31.71 44.38
C THR A 71 118.58 32.44 45.37
N ALA A 72 119.17 32.82 46.49
CA ALA A 72 118.53 33.45 47.65
C ALA A 72 118.61 34.98 47.59
N ALA A 73 117.63 35.67 48.19
CA ALA A 73 117.80 36.84 49.06
C ALA A 73 116.45 37.25 49.70
N PRO A 74 116.44 37.92 50.87
CA PRO A 74 115.30 37.93 51.80
C PRO A 74 114.56 39.28 51.87
N THR A 75 113.26 39.25 52.19
CA THR A 75 112.56 40.42 52.76
C THR A 75 111.31 40.02 53.58
N THR A 76 111.42 40.29 54.87
CA THR A 76 110.43 40.72 55.87
C THR A 76 108.91 40.61 55.59
N ALA A 77 108.27 39.70 56.35
CA ALA A 77 107.02 39.80 57.12
C ALA A 77 105.80 40.58 56.59
N VAL A 78 104.68 39.87 56.35
CA VAL A 78 103.31 40.23 56.82
C VAL A 78 102.51 38.92 57.01
N LEU A 79 101.89 38.76 58.18
CA LEU A 79 100.95 37.68 58.50
C LEU A 79 99.60 38.03 57.83
N VAL A 80 99.38 37.56 56.60
CA VAL A 80 98.09 37.72 55.92
C VAL A 80 97.12 36.72 56.55
N LYS A 81 96.11 37.26 57.23
CA LYS A 81 94.89 36.58 57.68
C LYS A 81 94.40 35.72 56.52
N SER A 82 94.22 34.41 56.69
CA SER A 82 93.73 33.53 55.62
C SER A 82 92.42 34.10 55.08
N GLU A 83 92.47 34.75 53.92
CA GLU A 83 91.31 35.33 53.28
C GLU A 83 90.39 34.19 52.89
N PHE A 84 89.13 34.22 53.32
CA PHE A 84 88.15 33.23 52.91
C PHE A 84 87.88 33.40 51.40
N GLU A 85 88.61 32.63 50.60
CA GLU A 85 88.51 32.65 49.14
C GLU A 85 87.09 32.25 48.69
N CYS A 86 86.65 32.84 47.59
CA CYS A 86 85.39 32.50 46.93
C CYS A 86 85.59 32.63 45.44
N PHE A 87 85.22 31.59 44.71
CA PHE A 87 85.34 31.57 43.26
C PHE A 87 83.96 31.67 42.61
N THR A 88 83.85 32.55 41.62
CA THR A 88 82.73 32.55 40.70
C THR A 88 83.02 31.57 39.55
N GLY A 89 81.96 30.94 39.05
CA GLY A 89 82.09 29.92 38.00
C GLY A 89 80.80 29.13 37.83
N PRO A 90 80.76 28.18 36.88
CA PRO A 90 79.57 27.37 36.64
C PRO A 90 79.33 26.33 37.74
N GLY A 91 78.11 25.79 37.78
CA GLY A 91 77.76 24.70 38.69
C GLY A 91 77.70 25.15 40.15
N ARG A 92 78.43 24.45 41.02
CA ARG A 92 78.43 24.67 42.48
C ARG A 92 79.17 25.93 42.94
N ALA A 93 79.94 26.56 42.05
CA ALA A 93 80.59 27.83 42.35
C ALA A 93 79.53 28.96 42.49
N CYS A 94 79.92 30.06 43.11
CA CYS A 94 79.00 31.17 43.30
C CYS A 94 78.68 31.84 41.96
N LYS A 95 77.42 32.28 41.78
CA LYS A 95 77.11 33.26 40.72
C LYS A 95 77.66 34.62 41.12
N ALA A 96 77.43 34.98 42.39
CA ALA A 96 78.02 36.14 43.03
C ALA A 96 78.56 35.73 44.41
N CYS A 97 79.81 36.05 44.68
CA CYS A 97 80.41 35.84 46.00
C CYS A 97 79.87 36.86 47.01
N LYS A 98 79.76 36.44 48.27
CA LYS A 98 79.51 37.37 49.37
C LYS A 98 80.71 38.30 49.55
N ASP A 99 80.51 39.51 50.07
CA ASP A 99 81.61 40.45 50.29
C ASP A 99 82.63 39.91 51.28
N LEU A 100 83.93 40.18 51.04
CA LEU A 100 85.04 39.58 51.79
C LEU A 100 84.95 39.83 53.30
N GLU A 101 84.45 40.99 53.72
CA GLU A 101 84.28 41.37 55.13
C GLU A 101 83.22 40.53 55.85
N ASP A 102 82.25 39.99 55.11
CA ASP A 102 81.12 39.22 55.63
C ASP A 102 81.32 37.70 55.51
N ARG A 103 82.48 37.25 55.00
CA ARG A 103 82.78 35.83 54.87
C ARG A 103 83.27 35.26 56.18
N THR A 104 82.65 34.17 56.62
CA THR A 104 83.07 33.40 57.79
C THR A 104 83.60 32.01 57.44
N ASP A 105 83.60 31.66 56.15
CA ASP A 105 84.12 30.42 55.59
C ASP A 105 84.40 30.61 54.08
N HIS A 106 85.19 29.71 53.47
CA HIS A 106 85.45 29.70 52.03
C HIS A 106 84.17 29.40 51.23
N ASP A 107 84.10 29.95 50.02
CA ASP A 107 83.01 29.78 49.04
C ASP A 107 81.63 30.19 49.57
N GLN A 108 81.58 31.28 50.35
CA GLN A 108 80.31 31.89 50.76
C GLN A 108 79.73 32.77 49.63
N CYS A 109 78.55 32.40 49.16
CA CYS A 109 77.88 33.01 48.02
C CYS A 109 76.77 33.98 48.46
N LEU A 110 76.60 35.07 47.72
CA LEU A 110 75.42 35.93 47.80
C LEU A 110 74.29 35.38 46.92
N GLU A 111 74.63 34.87 45.73
CA GLU A 111 73.69 34.31 44.76
C GLU A 111 74.28 33.03 44.13
N CYS A 112 73.41 32.08 43.83
CA CYS A 112 73.77 30.82 43.19
C CYS A 112 73.39 30.78 41.71
N ASN A 113 74.10 29.96 40.94
CA ASN A 113 73.75 29.72 39.53
C ASN A 113 72.39 29.02 39.41
N GLU A 114 71.79 29.08 38.23
CA GLU A 114 70.59 28.29 37.92
C GLU A 114 70.83 26.80 38.21
N GLY A 115 69.84 26.14 38.79
CA GLY A 115 70.01 24.79 39.31
C GLY A 115 70.54 24.68 40.73
N TYR A 116 70.88 25.79 41.38
CA TYR A 116 71.44 25.81 42.73
C TYR A 116 70.70 26.80 43.63
N LYS A 117 70.48 26.39 44.87
CA LYS A 117 69.91 27.21 45.96
C LYS A 117 70.99 27.56 46.97
N LEU A 118 70.81 28.70 47.63
CA LEU A 118 71.67 29.10 48.73
C LEU A 118 71.28 28.32 49.99
N GLU A 119 72.16 27.43 50.44
CA GLU A 119 71.97 26.64 51.66
C GLU A 119 73.18 26.85 52.59
N LYS A 120 72.93 27.39 53.78
CA LYS A 120 74.01 27.76 54.74
C LYS A 120 75.11 28.62 54.09
N GLN A 121 74.71 29.61 53.27
CA GLN A 121 75.60 30.53 52.55
C GLN A 121 76.49 29.85 51.49
N LYS A 122 76.26 28.59 51.13
CA LYS A 122 76.94 27.90 50.01
C LYS A 122 75.93 27.44 48.96
N CYS A 123 76.36 27.29 47.72
CA CYS A 123 75.48 26.84 46.65
C CYS A 123 75.32 25.31 46.67
N ALA A 124 74.10 24.86 46.98
CA ALA A 124 73.70 23.46 46.91
C ALA A 124 72.77 23.25 45.70
N PRO A 125 72.90 22.16 44.94
CA PRO A 125 72.01 21.91 43.81
C PRO A 125 70.55 21.75 44.29
N TYR A 126 69.59 22.20 43.48
CA TYR A 126 68.18 21.82 43.66
C TYR A 126 68.06 20.31 43.52
N MET A 127 67.59 19.67 44.58
CA MET A 127 67.52 18.22 44.68
C MET A 127 66.29 17.71 43.96
N CYS A 128 66.45 16.64 43.18
CA CYS A 128 65.35 15.88 42.62
C CYS A 128 65.64 14.41 42.92
N ASP A 129 64.92 13.88 43.90
CA ASP A 129 65.00 12.50 44.32
C ASP A 129 63.79 11.77 43.76
N LEU A 130 64.04 10.81 42.86
CA LEU A 130 63.00 10.04 42.20
C LEU A 130 62.20 9.19 43.20
N GLU A 131 62.80 8.79 44.33
CA GLU A 131 62.13 7.97 45.36
C GLU A 131 61.04 8.77 46.11
N GLY A 132 61.04 10.09 46.03
CA GLY A 132 60.11 10.98 46.73
C GLY A 132 59.16 11.79 45.83
N ILE A 133 59.12 11.51 44.51
CA ILE A 133 58.31 12.27 43.55
C ILE A 133 57.40 11.32 42.76
N ASP A 134 56.13 11.27 43.16
CA ASP A 134 55.13 10.42 42.51
C ASP A 134 55.01 10.70 41.00
N GLY A 135 55.25 9.66 40.20
CA GLY A 135 55.08 9.67 38.75
C GLY A 135 56.14 10.45 37.98
N CYS A 136 57.28 10.78 38.60
CA CYS A 136 58.42 11.35 37.88
C CYS A 136 59.34 10.25 37.36
N LYS A 137 59.51 10.17 36.04
CA LYS A 137 60.38 9.20 35.37
C LYS A 137 61.82 9.71 35.30
N HIS A 138 61.97 10.98 34.94
CA HIS A 138 63.28 11.61 34.84
C HIS A 138 63.24 13.01 35.46
N CYS A 139 64.18 13.28 36.36
CA CYS A 139 64.37 14.60 36.91
C CYS A 139 64.77 15.59 35.83
N ARG A 140 64.32 16.85 35.94
CA ARG A 140 64.78 17.90 35.04
C ARG A 140 66.29 18.07 35.16
N ALA A 141 67.01 18.46 34.11
CA ALA A 141 68.45 18.67 34.19
C ALA A 141 68.80 19.71 35.27
N THR A 142 69.86 19.46 36.05
CA THR A 142 70.17 20.30 37.24
C THR A 142 70.22 21.78 36.90
N HIS A 143 70.90 22.17 35.82
CA HIS A 143 71.07 23.58 35.42
C HIS A 143 69.76 24.27 35.01
N GLU A 144 68.70 23.52 34.72
CA GLU A 144 67.39 24.08 34.38
C GLU A 144 66.43 24.15 35.58
N ARG A 145 66.85 23.66 36.75
CA ARG A 145 65.98 23.62 37.92
C ARG A 145 65.91 24.99 38.59
N THR A 146 64.70 25.40 38.95
CA THR A 146 64.40 26.59 39.75
C THR A 146 63.83 26.25 41.13
N ALA A 147 63.56 24.97 41.39
CA ALA A 147 63.07 24.47 42.67
C ALA A 147 63.45 23.00 42.87
N ASP A 148 63.42 22.54 44.13
CA ASP A 148 63.53 21.11 44.44
C ASP A 148 62.35 20.33 43.83
N ARG A 149 62.60 19.06 43.49
CA ARG A 149 61.61 18.10 42.98
C ARG A 149 60.95 18.48 41.65
N GLN A 150 61.70 19.15 40.78
CA GLN A 150 61.27 19.41 39.40
C GLN A 150 61.57 18.23 38.47
N CYS A 151 60.52 17.71 37.87
CA CYS A 151 60.54 16.62 36.91
C CYS A 151 60.70 17.14 35.48
N GLY A 152 61.49 16.45 34.66
CA GLY A 152 61.65 16.71 33.24
C GLY A 152 60.74 15.85 32.38
N GLU A 153 60.50 14.60 32.81
CA GLU A 153 59.61 13.65 32.13
C GLU A 153 58.81 12.85 33.15
N CYS A 154 57.49 12.78 32.99
CA CYS A 154 56.62 11.99 33.85
C CYS A 154 56.47 10.55 33.35
N ASP A 155 56.15 9.64 34.27
CA ASP A 155 55.75 8.28 33.94
C ASP A 155 54.44 8.25 33.12
N LYS A 156 54.23 7.16 32.38
CA LYS A 156 52.93 6.91 31.74
C LYS A 156 51.81 6.96 32.78
N GLY A 157 50.71 7.62 32.44
CA GLY A 157 49.65 7.90 33.41
C GLY A 157 49.75 9.25 34.10
N TYR A 158 50.78 10.03 33.83
CA TYR A 158 50.98 11.34 34.44
C TYR A 158 51.20 12.42 33.37
N LEU A 159 50.69 13.61 33.66
CA LEU A 159 50.88 14.82 32.87
C LEU A 159 51.92 15.71 33.56
N LEU A 160 52.90 16.18 32.80
CA LEU A 160 53.80 17.23 33.27
C LEU A 160 53.05 18.57 33.31
N THR A 161 52.94 19.12 34.51
CA THR A 161 52.30 20.42 34.74
C THR A 161 53.27 21.57 34.47
N GLU A 162 52.73 22.79 34.36
CA GLU A 162 53.52 24.02 34.19
C GLU A 162 54.56 24.27 35.30
N PHE A 163 54.38 23.66 36.48
CA PHE A 163 55.33 23.77 37.60
C PHE A 163 56.39 22.66 37.62
N PHE A 164 56.58 21.94 36.50
CA PHE A 164 57.49 20.80 36.39
C PHE A 164 57.19 19.70 37.41
N LYS A 165 55.91 19.50 37.73
CA LYS A 165 55.43 18.42 38.61
C LYS A 165 54.55 17.47 37.83
N CYS A 166 54.61 16.19 38.18
CA CYS A 166 53.79 15.17 37.56
C CYS A 166 52.44 15.08 38.28
N ARG A 167 51.35 15.28 37.54
CA ARG A 167 49.98 15.07 38.03
C ARG A 167 49.43 13.80 37.37
N SER A 168 48.91 12.89 38.17
CA SER A 168 48.21 11.72 37.65
C SER A 168 47.02 12.14 36.77
N PHE A 169 46.84 11.48 35.61
CA PHE A 169 45.60 11.58 34.87
C PHE A 169 44.45 11.08 35.75
N ARG A 170 43.33 11.79 35.71
CA ARG A 170 42.16 11.54 36.54
C ARG A 170 41.13 10.78 35.73
N CYS A 171 40.56 9.74 36.32
CA CYS A 171 39.33 9.14 35.82
C CYS A 171 38.37 8.98 37.00
N ASP A 172 37.14 9.47 36.85
CA ASP A 172 36.10 9.35 37.87
C ASP A 172 34.92 8.53 37.35
N ALA A 173 34.85 7.27 37.80
CA ALA A 173 33.75 6.37 37.49
C ALA A 173 32.39 6.86 38.05
N LYS A 174 32.35 7.83 38.97
CA LYS A 174 31.10 8.38 39.50
C LYS A 174 30.51 9.47 38.61
N THR A 175 31.33 10.38 38.09
CA THR A 175 30.84 11.60 37.40
C THR A 175 31.03 11.61 35.88
N ALA A 176 31.95 10.81 35.32
CA ALA A 176 32.39 10.97 33.93
C ALA A 176 31.77 9.99 32.91
N GLY A 177 30.57 9.46 33.18
CA GLY A 177 29.93 8.52 32.26
C GLY A 177 30.65 7.18 32.10
N CYS A 178 31.64 6.88 32.95
CA CYS A 178 32.46 5.67 32.88
C CYS A 178 32.03 4.62 33.89
N THR A 179 31.91 3.37 33.46
CA THR A 179 31.63 2.24 34.36
C THR A 179 32.89 1.81 35.09
N SER A 180 34.02 1.81 34.39
CA SER A 180 35.34 1.50 34.92
C SER A 180 36.43 2.31 34.22
N CYS A 181 37.39 2.77 35.01
CA CYS A 181 38.55 3.52 34.54
C CYS A 181 39.62 2.60 34.00
N ARG A 182 40.40 3.07 33.02
CA ARG A 182 41.61 2.34 32.60
C ARG A 182 42.66 2.38 33.72
N PRO A 183 43.57 1.38 33.79
CA PRO A 183 44.69 1.41 34.72
C PRO A 183 45.54 2.67 34.55
N GLN A 184 46.03 3.24 35.66
CA GLN A 184 46.77 4.52 35.65
C GLN A 184 47.89 4.56 34.60
N LYS A 185 48.69 3.49 34.52
CA LYS A 185 49.85 3.37 33.60
C LYS A 185 49.48 3.37 32.11
N GLU A 186 48.19 3.23 31.78
CA GLU A 186 47.67 3.24 30.41
C GLU A 186 46.99 4.57 30.03
N LEU A 187 46.78 5.46 31.01
CA LEU A 187 46.17 6.75 30.76
C LEU A 187 47.14 7.66 29.99
N THR A 188 46.66 8.23 28.90
CA THR A 188 47.32 9.29 28.12
C THR A 188 46.62 10.63 28.25
N LYS A 189 45.42 10.66 28.84
CA LYS A 189 44.66 11.86 29.20
C LYS A 189 43.63 11.59 30.28
N ASP A 190 43.04 12.65 30.83
CA ASP A 190 41.95 12.55 31.80
C ASP A 190 40.71 11.87 31.18
N GLN A 191 39.96 11.13 32.00
CA GLN A 191 38.68 10.48 31.73
C GLN A 191 38.70 9.39 30.64
N GLN A 192 39.81 8.65 30.50
CA GLN A 192 39.83 7.45 29.66
C GLN A 192 39.32 6.21 30.39
N CYS A 193 38.44 5.48 29.71
CA CYS A 193 37.59 4.47 30.31
C CYS A 193 37.62 3.17 29.51
N VAL A 194 37.48 2.04 30.22
CA VAL A 194 37.41 0.72 29.58
C VAL A 194 36.04 0.52 28.95
N THR A 195 34.99 0.91 29.66
CA THR A 195 33.59 0.83 29.21
C THR A 195 32.79 2.04 29.69
N CYS A 196 31.89 2.54 28.85
CA CYS A 196 30.97 3.62 29.20
C CYS A 196 29.69 3.10 29.89
N LYS A 197 29.05 3.97 30.66
CA LYS A 197 27.71 3.73 31.25
C LYS A 197 26.66 3.75 30.13
N ALA A 198 25.49 3.16 30.40
CA ALA A 198 24.32 3.32 29.53
C ALA A 198 24.01 4.82 29.33
N GLY A 199 23.61 5.22 28.13
CA GLY A 199 23.47 6.63 27.77
C GLY A 199 24.77 7.32 27.32
N PHE A 200 25.90 6.60 27.23
CA PHE A 200 27.19 7.14 26.78
C PHE A 200 27.84 6.29 25.68
N LYS A 201 28.49 6.96 24.73
CA LYS A 201 29.26 6.37 23.64
C LYS A 201 30.75 6.47 23.88
N HIS A 202 31.48 5.42 23.52
CA HIS A 202 32.93 5.37 23.59
C HIS A 202 33.52 6.05 22.35
N LEU A 203 34.40 7.03 22.57
CA LEU A 203 35.06 7.76 21.51
C LEU A 203 36.40 7.09 21.15
N ALA A 204 36.95 7.45 19.98
CA ALA A 204 38.23 6.89 19.50
C ALA A 204 39.40 7.15 20.47
N ASP A 205 39.31 8.23 21.24
CA ASP A 205 40.28 8.63 22.26
C ASP A 205 40.07 7.95 23.63
N GLN A 206 39.12 6.99 23.66
CA GLN A 206 38.75 6.16 24.80
C GLN A 206 38.04 6.91 25.93
N THR A 207 37.51 8.09 25.66
CA THR A 207 36.62 8.82 26.59
C THR A 207 35.15 8.50 26.32
N CYS A 208 34.30 8.77 27.31
CA CYS A 208 32.86 8.57 27.21
C CYS A 208 32.15 9.91 27.01
N ARG A 209 31.31 10.00 25.98
CA ARG A 209 30.43 11.15 25.76
C ARG A 209 28.98 10.71 25.82
N LYS A 210 28.12 11.48 26.47
CA LYS A 210 26.68 11.20 26.51
C LYS A 210 26.12 11.11 25.07
N PHE A 211 25.22 10.18 24.83
CA PHE A 211 24.43 10.18 23.59
C PHE A 211 23.58 11.44 23.54
N ILE A 212 23.41 11.99 22.34
CA ILE A 212 22.63 13.20 22.12
C ILE A 212 21.34 12.85 21.39
N CYS A 213 20.26 13.51 21.76
CA CYS A 213 19.05 13.60 20.97
C CYS A 213 18.50 15.00 21.14
N ASP A 214 18.37 15.72 20.03
CA ASP A 214 17.83 17.07 19.99
C ASP A 214 16.78 17.14 18.87
N VAL A 215 15.52 17.36 19.26
CA VAL A 215 14.40 17.47 18.31
C VAL A 215 14.47 18.71 17.41
N SER A 216 15.32 19.69 17.74
CA SER A 216 15.58 20.85 16.89
C SER A 216 16.56 20.54 15.76
N GLU A 217 17.44 19.54 15.94
CA GLU A 217 18.40 19.08 14.93
C GLU A 217 17.89 17.87 14.13
N ILE A 218 16.91 17.13 14.67
CA ILE A 218 16.35 15.91 14.05
C ILE A 218 14.94 16.19 13.52
N GLU A 219 14.84 16.56 12.24
CA GLU A 219 13.59 17.03 11.63
C GLU A 219 12.42 16.04 11.73
N ASN A 220 12.68 14.75 11.73
CA ASN A 220 11.70 13.66 11.76
C ASN A 220 11.34 13.17 13.18
N CYS A 221 12.04 13.63 14.21
CA CYS A 221 11.82 13.23 15.60
C CYS A 221 10.78 14.14 16.26
N GLN A 222 9.71 13.55 16.82
CA GLN A 222 8.73 14.31 17.60
C GLN A 222 9.14 14.40 19.07
N SER A 223 9.68 13.31 19.62
CA SER A 223 10.22 13.29 20.97
C SER A 223 11.44 12.39 21.06
N CYS A 224 12.40 12.83 21.87
CA CYS A 224 13.61 12.07 22.15
C CYS A 224 13.36 10.94 23.12
N ARG A 225 14.09 9.84 22.91
CA ARG A 225 14.17 8.77 23.89
C ARG A 225 14.86 9.25 25.16
N ASP A 226 14.47 8.69 26.30
CA ASP A 226 15.09 9.01 27.59
C ASP A 226 16.60 8.82 27.52
N ALA A 227 17.34 9.83 27.98
CA ALA A 227 18.80 9.86 27.91
C ALA A 227 19.49 8.64 28.56
N SER A 228 18.87 8.02 29.56
CA SER A 228 19.38 6.82 30.21
C SER A 228 19.22 5.54 29.36
N ARG A 229 18.32 5.58 28.37
CA ARG A 229 17.96 4.46 27.49
C ARG A 229 18.56 4.59 26.09
N LEU A 230 19.28 5.67 25.80
CA LEU A 230 19.99 5.85 24.54
C LEU A 230 21.11 4.81 24.40
N THR A 231 21.14 4.16 23.24
CA THR A 231 22.22 3.26 22.80
C THR A 231 22.95 3.79 21.56
N ASP A 232 22.42 4.83 20.93
CA ASP A 232 23.06 5.59 19.86
C ASP A 232 22.59 7.07 19.90
N ASP A 233 23.26 7.94 19.15
CA ASP A 233 22.80 9.31 18.94
C ASP A 233 21.50 9.34 18.12
N HIS A 234 20.71 10.39 18.31
CA HIS A 234 19.49 10.70 17.55
C HIS A 234 18.38 9.65 17.63
N GLN A 235 18.35 8.84 18.70
CA GLN A 235 17.25 7.89 18.94
C GLN A 235 16.00 8.59 19.48
N CYS A 236 14.87 8.33 18.82
CA CYS A 236 13.57 8.90 19.11
C CYS A 236 12.69 7.95 19.93
N GLU A 237 11.76 8.50 20.71
CA GLU A 237 10.66 7.74 21.34
C GLU A 237 9.41 7.80 20.45
N THR A 238 9.14 8.95 19.83
CA THR A 238 8.03 9.13 18.89
C THR A 238 8.46 9.92 17.67
N CYS A 239 7.86 9.61 16.52
CA CYS A 239 8.14 10.25 15.24
C CYS A 239 7.11 11.31 14.88
N LYS A 240 7.51 12.28 14.06
CA LYS A 240 6.56 13.25 13.47
C LYS A 240 5.65 12.54 12.45
N PRO A 241 4.48 13.12 12.13
CA PRO A 241 3.68 12.69 10.99
C PRO A 241 4.53 12.52 9.73
N GLY A 242 4.28 11.44 8.99
CA GLY A 242 5.10 11.02 7.86
C GLY A 242 6.18 9.99 8.15
N PHE A 243 6.43 9.70 9.42
CA PHE A 243 7.51 8.80 9.83
C PHE A 243 7.03 7.71 10.79
N LYS A 244 7.59 6.52 10.65
CA LYS A 244 7.44 5.38 11.56
C LYS A 244 8.69 5.20 12.40
N LEU A 245 8.51 4.62 13.58
CA LEU A 245 9.63 4.26 14.45
C LEU A 245 10.15 2.86 14.08
N THR A 246 11.35 2.79 13.50
CA THR A 246 12.08 1.55 13.21
C THR A 246 13.36 1.55 14.03
N GLU A 247 13.54 0.59 14.94
CA GLU A 247 14.76 0.49 15.78
C GLU A 247 15.15 1.80 16.53
N ASN A 248 14.16 2.58 16.95
CA ASN A 248 14.30 3.90 17.59
C ASN A 248 14.77 5.03 16.65
N LEU A 249 14.77 4.79 15.34
CA LEU A 249 14.99 5.80 14.31
C LEU A 249 13.67 6.08 13.59
N CYS A 250 13.46 7.34 13.19
CA CYS A 250 12.26 7.73 12.46
C CYS A 250 12.48 7.58 10.96
N GLU A 251 11.90 6.55 10.36
CA GLU A 251 11.98 6.31 8.91
C GLU A 251 10.70 6.82 8.23
N PRO A 252 10.79 7.41 7.02
CA PRO A 252 9.60 7.87 6.32
C PRO A 252 8.67 6.70 5.97
N PHE A 253 7.36 6.92 6.06
CA PHE A 253 6.39 6.00 5.48
C PHE A 253 6.60 5.96 3.96
N ALA A 254 7.00 4.80 3.45
CA ALA A 254 7.21 4.59 2.05
C ALA A 254 5.86 4.59 1.31
N CYS A 255 5.92 4.99 0.06
CA CYS A 255 4.78 4.89 -0.84
C CYS A 255 5.32 4.68 -2.25
N SER A 256 4.94 3.57 -2.85
CA SER A 256 5.34 3.21 -4.21
C SER A 256 4.32 3.71 -5.23
N THR A 257 4.81 4.32 -6.30
CA THR A 257 4.00 4.70 -7.45
C THR A 257 4.56 4.05 -8.70
N GLY A 258 3.64 3.70 -9.61
CA GLY A 258 3.98 3.05 -10.86
C GLY A 258 2.71 2.61 -11.58
N PRO A 259 2.78 2.26 -12.87
CA PRO A 259 1.62 1.80 -13.63
C PRO A 259 0.99 0.50 -13.10
N LEU A 260 1.77 -0.32 -12.38
CA LEU A 260 1.34 -1.58 -11.79
C LEU A 260 1.06 -1.49 -10.28
N ASP A 261 1.34 -0.34 -9.67
CA ASP A 261 1.07 -0.12 -8.25
C ASP A 261 -0.38 0.32 -8.04
N ALA A 262 -0.87 0.19 -6.81
CA ALA A 262 -2.22 0.64 -6.48
C ALA A 262 -2.31 2.19 -6.39
N CYS A 263 -1.29 2.83 -5.82
CA CYS A 263 -1.21 4.29 -5.75
C CYS A 263 -0.82 4.87 -7.12
N LYS A 264 -1.62 5.81 -7.62
CA LYS A 264 -1.23 6.69 -8.73
C LYS A 264 -0.35 7.83 -8.22
N SER A 265 -0.75 8.40 -7.09
CA SER A 265 0.01 9.42 -6.37
C SER A 265 -0.07 9.16 -4.87
N CYS A 266 1.01 9.48 -4.19
CA CYS A 266 1.11 9.34 -2.74
C CYS A 266 0.55 10.57 -2.05
N GLU A 267 0.05 10.38 -0.84
CA GLU A 267 -0.21 11.48 0.08
C GLU A 267 1.11 12.21 0.41
N LYS A 268 1.06 13.49 0.77
CA LYS A 268 2.28 14.23 1.14
C LYS A 268 2.92 13.58 2.36
N LEU A 269 4.25 13.53 2.41
CA LEU A 269 4.97 12.84 3.48
C LEU A 269 4.47 13.27 4.87
N GLU A 270 4.39 14.57 5.14
CA GLU A 270 3.90 15.15 6.41
C GLU A 270 2.48 14.73 6.82
N ASN A 271 1.67 14.23 5.89
CA ASN A 271 0.29 13.78 6.16
C ASN A 271 0.18 12.25 6.30
N ARG A 272 1.25 11.49 6.02
CA ARG A 272 1.20 10.02 6.07
C ARG A 272 1.21 9.53 7.51
N ILE A 273 0.34 8.59 7.80
CA ILE A 273 0.25 7.85 9.06
C ILE A 273 0.52 6.35 8.88
N LYS A 274 0.67 5.88 7.63
CA LYS A 274 0.97 4.49 7.29
C LYS A 274 1.70 4.34 5.94
N GLU A 275 2.24 3.14 5.72
CA GLU A 275 2.81 2.73 4.43
C GLU A 275 1.78 2.75 3.30
N ASN A 276 2.23 3.13 2.10
CA ASN A 276 1.42 3.20 0.89
C ASN A 276 0.11 3.98 1.08
N GLU A 277 0.20 5.11 1.80
CA GLU A 277 -0.89 6.06 1.91
C GLU A 277 -0.97 6.92 0.64
N CYS A 278 -2.00 6.67 -0.16
CA CYS A 278 -2.20 7.28 -1.47
C CYS A 278 -3.14 8.50 -1.37
N SER A 279 -2.92 9.50 -2.22
CA SER A 279 -3.86 10.61 -2.46
C SER A 279 -4.75 10.35 -3.67
N GLU A 280 -4.27 9.55 -4.63
CA GLU A 280 -5.03 9.10 -5.80
C GLU A 280 -4.67 7.65 -6.15
N CYS A 281 -5.65 6.89 -6.64
CA CYS A 281 -5.47 5.50 -7.06
C CYS A 281 -5.35 5.36 -8.57
N ASN A 282 -4.61 4.35 -9.00
CA ASN A 282 -4.61 3.96 -10.41
C ASN A 282 -5.98 3.36 -10.81
N PRO A 283 -6.32 3.39 -12.11
CA PRO A 283 -7.45 2.64 -12.63
C PRO A 283 -7.44 1.18 -12.13
N GLY A 284 -8.62 0.68 -11.78
CA GLY A 284 -8.78 -0.60 -11.12
C GLY A 284 -8.89 -0.53 -9.62
N PHE A 285 -8.65 0.62 -9.00
CA PHE A 285 -8.69 0.79 -7.55
C PHE A 285 -9.54 1.99 -7.14
N LYS A 286 -10.23 1.84 -6.01
CA LYS A 286 -10.91 2.92 -5.29
C LYS A 286 -10.09 3.36 -4.09
N LEU A 287 -10.09 4.66 -3.80
CA LEU A 287 -9.44 5.21 -2.62
C LEU A 287 -10.38 5.07 -1.41
N LEU A 288 -9.94 4.33 -0.38
CA LEU A 288 -10.64 4.18 0.89
C LEU A 288 -9.68 4.46 2.04
N ASN A 289 -9.92 5.55 2.78
CA ASN A 289 -9.10 5.97 3.93
C ASN A 289 -7.59 5.98 3.63
N GLY A 290 -7.19 6.60 2.52
CA GLY A 290 -5.79 6.67 2.09
C GLY A 290 -5.22 5.37 1.52
N THR A 291 -6.03 4.32 1.32
CA THR A 291 -5.58 3.04 0.76
C THR A 291 -6.33 2.72 -0.53
N CYS A 292 -5.59 2.38 -1.57
CA CYS A 292 -6.16 1.95 -2.84
C CYS A 292 -6.58 0.47 -2.76
N GLN A 293 -7.88 0.23 -2.81
CA GLN A 293 -8.47 -1.11 -2.81
C GLN A 293 -8.97 -1.45 -4.21
N PRO A 294 -8.75 -2.66 -4.73
CA PRO A 294 -9.18 -3.02 -6.07
C PRO A 294 -10.72 -3.01 -6.16
N TYR A 295 -11.26 -2.55 -7.28
CA TYR A 295 -12.66 -2.75 -7.61
C TYR A 295 -12.94 -4.24 -7.73
N SER A 296 -13.90 -4.71 -6.94
CA SER A 296 -14.32 -6.10 -6.92
C SER A 296 -15.09 -6.45 -8.19
N CYS A 297 -14.97 -7.71 -8.59
CA CYS A 297 -15.83 -8.32 -9.59
C CYS A 297 -15.89 -9.81 -9.31
N SER A 298 -17.10 -10.36 -9.21
CA SER A 298 -17.34 -11.77 -8.86
C SER A 298 -17.88 -12.55 -10.07
N PRO A 299 -17.03 -13.29 -10.79
CA PRO A 299 -17.49 -14.17 -11.87
C PRO A 299 -17.99 -15.50 -11.28
N GLY A 300 -18.97 -16.13 -11.93
CA GLY A 300 -19.43 -17.46 -11.51
C GLY A 300 -20.78 -17.86 -12.07
N LEU A 301 -21.13 -19.14 -11.85
CA LEU A 301 -22.47 -19.65 -12.10
C LEU A 301 -23.45 -18.99 -11.12
N GLY A 302 -24.46 -18.31 -11.65
CA GLY A 302 -25.45 -17.58 -10.86
C GLY A 302 -25.06 -16.14 -10.50
N SER A 303 -23.87 -15.66 -10.89
CA SER A 303 -23.59 -14.22 -10.86
C SER A 303 -23.97 -13.56 -12.19
N GLU A 304 -24.02 -12.23 -12.22
CA GLU A 304 -24.35 -11.46 -13.43
C GLU A 304 -23.16 -11.46 -14.42
N CYS A 305 -21.93 -11.36 -13.89
CA CYS A 305 -20.70 -11.39 -14.68
C CYS A 305 -20.30 -12.84 -15.06
N LEU A 306 -20.17 -13.11 -16.36
CA LEU A 306 -19.50 -14.32 -16.84
C LEU A 306 -17.97 -14.17 -16.76
N LYS A 307 -17.47 -13.01 -17.18
CA LYS A 307 -16.05 -12.65 -17.09
C LYS A 307 -15.94 -11.22 -16.58
N CYS A 308 -15.02 -11.00 -15.67
CA CYS A 308 -14.74 -9.67 -15.16
C CYS A 308 -13.94 -8.84 -16.16
N GLN A 309 -14.17 -7.53 -16.14
CA GLN A 309 -13.30 -6.59 -16.85
C GLN A 309 -11.88 -6.67 -16.27
N LEU A 310 -10.86 -6.41 -17.08
CA LEU A 310 -9.47 -6.34 -16.59
C LEU A 310 -9.35 -5.29 -15.49
N LEU A 311 -8.60 -5.59 -14.41
CA LEU A 311 -8.51 -4.72 -13.24
C LEU A 311 -8.14 -3.29 -13.63
N GLU A 312 -7.08 -3.10 -14.41
CA GLU A 312 -6.61 -1.79 -14.91
C GLU A 312 -7.62 -1.00 -15.75
N LYS A 313 -8.71 -1.63 -16.21
CA LYS A 313 -9.79 -0.98 -16.96
C LYS A 313 -11.03 -0.74 -16.11
N ARG A 314 -11.04 -1.16 -14.85
CA ARG A 314 -12.18 -0.93 -13.96
C ARG A 314 -12.15 0.48 -13.38
N THR A 315 -13.29 1.13 -13.42
CA THR A 315 -13.59 2.43 -12.82
C THR A 315 -14.68 2.33 -11.76
N ALA A 316 -15.33 1.17 -11.63
CA ALA A 316 -16.38 0.91 -10.66
C ALA A 316 -16.43 -0.58 -10.26
N GLU A 317 -17.16 -0.85 -9.18
CA GLU A 317 -17.48 -2.20 -8.73
C GLU A 317 -18.28 -2.97 -9.78
N GLN A 318 -18.06 -4.28 -9.82
CA GLN A 318 -18.84 -5.24 -10.61
C GLN A 318 -18.83 -4.95 -12.13
N GLN A 319 -17.74 -4.40 -12.64
CA GLN A 319 -17.56 -4.25 -14.08
C GLN A 319 -17.12 -5.57 -14.73
N CYS A 320 -17.94 -6.02 -15.67
CA CYS A 320 -17.79 -7.26 -16.41
C CYS A 320 -17.28 -6.99 -17.84
N LEU A 321 -16.51 -7.94 -18.39
CA LEU A 321 -16.18 -7.99 -19.82
C LEU A 321 -17.31 -8.64 -20.63
N SER A 322 -18.02 -9.59 -20.03
CA SER A 322 -19.14 -10.30 -20.62
C SER A 322 -20.09 -10.80 -19.54
N CYS A 323 -21.37 -10.89 -19.87
CA CYS A 323 -22.44 -11.30 -18.96
C CYS A 323 -22.81 -12.77 -19.10
N ASN A 324 -23.34 -13.34 -18.02
CA ASN A 324 -24.01 -14.64 -18.08
C ASN A 324 -25.33 -14.53 -18.87
N ARG A 325 -25.87 -15.68 -19.31
CA ARG A 325 -27.21 -15.72 -19.91
C ARG A 325 -28.24 -15.14 -18.92
N GLY A 326 -29.25 -14.47 -19.47
CA GLY A 326 -30.17 -13.67 -18.68
C GLY A 326 -29.74 -12.24 -18.43
N PHE A 327 -28.53 -11.84 -18.84
CA PHE A 327 -28.03 -10.49 -18.62
C PHE A 327 -27.45 -9.88 -19.89
N LYS A 328 -27.65 -8.56 -20.06
CA LYS A 328 -27.06 -7.74 -21.11
C LYS A 328 -25.96 -6.85 -20.53
N LEU A 329 -24.89 -6.63 -21.29
CA LEU A 329 -23.83 -5.71 -20.91
C LEU A 329 -24.24 -4.29 -21.28
N ASN A 330 -24.28 -3.39 -20.30
CA ASN A 330 -24.59 -1.98 -20.51
C ASN A 330 -23.32 -1.17 -20.90
N GLN A 331 -23.49 0.13 -21.15
CA GLN A 331 -22.39 1.02 -21.55
C GLN A 331 -21.31 1.18 -20.47
N ASP A 332 -21.67 1.04 -19.19
CA ASP A 332 -20.76 1.12 -18.04
C ASP A 332 -20.02 -0.19 -17.76
N SER A 333 -20.15 -1.18 -18.66
CA SER A 333 -19.62 -2.53 -18.49
C SER A 333 -20.24 -3.26 -17.28
N LYS A 334 -21.49 -2.98 -16.92
CA LYS A 334 -22.24 -3.73 -15.91
C LYS A 334 -23.24 -4.67 -16.58
N CYS A 335 -23.51 -5.79 -15.94
CA CYS A 335 -24.49 -6.76 -16.42
C CYS A 335 -25.85 -6.47 -15.80
N GLU A 336 -26.82 -6.17 -16.64
CA GLU A 336 -28.20 -5.90 -16.23
C GLU A 336 -29.10 -7.04 -16.68
N PRO A 337 -30.11 -7.44 -15.89
CA PRO A 337 -31.01 -8.51 -16.28
C PRO A 337 -31.81 -8.11 -17.52
N TYR A 338 -32.05 -9.08 -18.42
CA TYR A 338 -33.08 -8.91 -19.44
C TYR A 338 -34.44 -8.76 -18.77
N GLU A 339 -35.13 -7.69 -19.07
CA GLU A 339 -36.40 -7.32 -18.43
C GLU A 339 -37.56 -8.10 -19.04
N CYS A 340 -38.58 -8.33 -18.22
CA CYS A 340 -39.86 -8.87 -18.66
C CYS A 340 -40.92 -8.45 -17.66
N HIS A 341 -41.99 -7.84 -18.15
CA HIS A 341 -43.10 -7.35 -17.35
C HIS A 341 -44.27 -8.31 -17.42
N VAL A 342 -44.97 -8.50 -16.30
CA VAL A 342 -46.20 -9.28 -16.24
C VAL A 342 -47.29 -8.43 -15.65
N GLY A 343 -48.46 -8.49 -16.27
CA GLY A 343 -49.61 -7.68 -15.93
C GLY A 343 -50.78 -8.04 -16.83
N THR A 344 -51.98 -7.60 -16.48
CA THR A 344 -53.16 -7.82 -17.34
C THR A 344 -53.15 -6.97 -18.60
N GLU A 345 -52.39 -5.88 -18.59
CA GLU A 345 -52.21 -4.97 -19.73
C GLU A 345 -50.91 -5.25 -20.51
N ASP A 346 -50.02 -6.07 -19.97
CA ASP A 346 -48.80 -6.48 -20.64
C ASP A 346 -49.05 -7.62 -21.64
N GLU A 347 -48.12 -7.81 -22.57
CA GLU A 347 -48.16 -8.91 -23.55
C GLU A 347 -47.81 -10.27 -22.92
N CYS A 348 -46.87 -10.30 -21.96
CA CYS A 348 -46.48 -11.50 -21.26
C CYS A 348 -47.44 -11.81 -20.10
N ARG A 349 -47.92 -13.07 -20.07
CA ARG A 349 -48.58 -13.64 -18.89
C ARG A 349 -47.58 -14.24 -17.91
N ILE A 350 -46.58 -14.94 -18.43
CA ILE A 350 -45.51 -15.57 -17.67
C ILE A 350 -44.21 -15.27 -18.40
N CYS A 351 -43.22 -14.72 -17.70
CA CYS A 351 -41.90 -14.50 -18.26
C CYS A 351 -41.08 -15.78 -18.37
N THR A 352 -40.21 -15.85 -19.37
CA THR A 352 -39.15 -16.87 -19.44
C THR A 352 -38.24 -16.74 -18.20
N ARG A 353 -37.69 -17.85 -17.68
CA ARG A 353 -36.76 -17.80 -16.54
C ARG A 353 -35.54 -16.95 -16.87
N GLN A 354 -35.02 -16.20 -15.90
CA GLN A 354 -33.97 -15.21 -16.13
C GLN A 354 -32.76 -15.82 -16.85
N GLU A 355 -32.25 -16.93 -16.36
CA GLU A 355 -31.08 -17.65 -16.88
C GLU A 355 -31.26 -18.20 -18.31
N ALA A 356 -32.49 -18.24 -18.82
CA ALA A 356 -32.81 -18.67 -20.18
C ALA A 356 -33.06 -17.50 -21.15
N ARG A 357 -33.14 -16.25 -20.65
CA ARG A 357 -33.38 -15.08 -21.50
C ARG A 357 -32.14 -14.68 -22.30
N THR A 358 -32.37 -14.27 -23.54
CA THR A 358 -31.38 -13.72 -24.48
C THR A 358 -31.73 -12.32 -24.96
N SER A 359 -32.92 -11.82 -24.64
CA SER A 359 -33.39 -10.47 -24.93
C SER A 359 -34.49 -10.04 -23.95
N ASP A 360 -34.77 -8.74 -23.88
CA ASP A 360 -35.91 -8.22 -23.12
C ASP A 360 -37.24 -8.72 -23.71
N GLY A 361 -38.29 -8.74 -22.90
CA GLY A 361 -39.65 -9.09 -23.31
C GLY A 361 -39.88 -10.57 -23.62
N GLN A 362 -38.93 -11.45 -23.29
CA GLN A 362 -39.11 -12.88 -23.56
C GLN A 362 -40.08 -13.53 -22.56
N CYS A 363 -41.22 -13.97 -23.08
CA CYS A 363 -42.30 -14.61 -22.37
C CYS A 363 -42.23 -16.14 -22.53
N TYR A 364 -42.59 -16.86 -21.48
CA TYR A 364 -42.92 -18.29 -21.56
C TYR A 364 -44.36 -18.51 -22.02
N GLN A 365 -45.26 -17.59 -21.67
CA GLN A 365 -46.66 -17.62 -22.05
C GLN A 365 -47.20 -16.20 -22.24
N CYS A 366 -48.00 -16.00 -23.28
CA CYS A 366 -48.65 -14.73 -23.58
C CYS A 366 -50.02 -14.59 -22.91
N ASN A 367 -50.44 -13.35 -22.71
CA ASN A 367 -51.82 -13.04 -22.35
C ASN A 367 -52.77 -13.28 -23.53
N PRO A 368 -54.08 -13.48 -23.27
CA PRO A 368 -55.10 -13.47 -24.31
C PRO A 368 -54.98 -12.23 -25.20
N GLY A 369 -55.21 -12.39 -26.50
CA GLY A 369 -54.93 -11.35 -27.47
C GLY A 369 -53.54 -11.42 -28.09
N TYR A 370 -52.65 -12.29 -27.62
CA TYR A 370 -51.30 -12.39 -28.14
C TYR A 370 -50.93 -13.84 -28.46
N ARG A 371 -50.06 -14.02 -29.45
CA ARG A 371 -49.46 -15.31 -29.81
C ARG A 371 -47.97 -15.31 -29.46
N LEU A 372 -47.48 -16.46 -28.99
CA LEU A 372 -46.06 -16.64 -28.70
C LEU A 372 -45.29 -16.90 -30.01
N THR A 373 -44.25 -16.11 -30.27
CA THR A 373 -43.37 -16.26 -31.43
C THR A 373 -42.27 -17.29 -31.17
N ARG A 374 -41.51 -17.61 -32.23
CA ARG A 374 -40.35 -18.52 -32.13
C ARG A 374 -39.25 -17.98 -31.21
N ASP A 375 -39.08 -16.66 -31.16
CA ASP A 375 -38.05 -15.99 -30.35
C ASP A 375 -38.52 -15.70 -28.92
N LEU A 376 -39.69 -16.25 -28.56
CA LEU A 376 -40.33 -16.16 -27.24
C LEU A 376 -40.89 -14.77 -26.92
N HIS A 377 -41.26 -13.97 -27.93
CA HIS A 377 -41.99 -12.71 -27.74
C HIS A 377 -43.48 -12.91 -27.94
N CYS A 378 -44.28 -12.00 -27.39
CA CYS A 378 -45.72 -12.01 -27.56
C CYS A 378 -46.14 -10.98 -28.60
N GLU A 379 -46.64 -11.45 -29.73
CA GLU A 379 -47.16 -10.58 -30.80
C GLU A 379 -48.68 -10.49 -30.70
N ALA A 380 -49.21 -9.28 -30.76
CA ALA A 380 -50.64 -9.05 -30.75
C ALA A 380 -51.31 -9.69 -31.97
N PHE A 381 -52.47 -10.31 -31.76
CA PHE A 381 -53.40 -10.62 -32.85
C PHE A 381 -53.90 -9.30 -33.43
N SER A 382 -53.58 -9.06 -34.70
CA SER A 382 -53.97 -7.89 -35.44
C SER A 382 -55.47 -7.91 -35.77
N CYS A 383 -56.04 -6.73 -35.91
CA CYS A 383 -57.37 -6.52 -36.47
C CYS A 383 -57.43 -5.08 -36.94
N GLU A 384 -57.85 -4.89 -38.19
CA GLU A 384 -57.97 -3.59 -38.81
C GLU A 384 -59.45 -3.30 -39.12
N GLU A 385 -59.85 -2.05 -38.87
CA GLU A 385 -61.14 -1.54 -39.30
C GLU A 385 -61.01 -1.06 -40.74
N ASP A 386 -61.57 -1.83 -41.67
CA ASP A 386 -61.43 -1.61 -43.12
C ASP A 386 -62.79 -1.76 -43.80
N VAL A 387 -62.90 -1.38 -45.08
CA VAL A 387 -64.10 -1.50 -45.89
C VAL A 387 -64.33 -2.92 -46.42
N GLY A 388 -65.55 -3.20 -46.89
CA GLY A 388 -65.88 -4.48 -47.50
C GLY A 388 -65.77 -5.63 -46.50
N ALA A 389 -64.92 -6.62 -46.80
CA ALA A 389 -64.79 -7.85 -46.02
C ALA A 389 -64.02 -7.68 -44.69
N GLY A 390 -63.42 -6.50 -44.46
CA GLY A 390 -62.80 -6.14 -43.20
C GLY A 390 -63.79 -6.00 -42.04
N CYS A 391 -63.27 -5.79 -40.84
CA CYS A 391 -64.09 -5.53 -39.67
C CYS A 391 -64.66 -4.11 -39.73
N LYS A 392 -65.92 -3.93 -39.31
CA LYS A 392 -66.46 -2.59 -39.02
C LYS A 392 -65.97 -2.09 -37.67
N THR A 393 -65.95 -2.98 -36.68
CA THR A 393 -65.24 -2.75 -35.42
C THR A 393 -64.52 -4.01 -35.00
N CYS A 394 -63.33 -3.85 -34.44
CA CYS A 394 -62.52 -4.96 -33.95
C CYS A 394 -62.91 -5.42 -32.54
N ARG A 395 -62.69 -6.69 -32.22
CA ARG A 395 -62.78 -7.15 -30.82
C ARG A 395 -61.70 -6.49 -29.97
N LEU A 396 -61.96 -6.34 -28.68
CA LEU A 396 -60.93 -5.90 -27.72
C LEU A 396 -59.75 -6.88 -27.70
N GLN A 397 -58.52 -6.36 -27.62
CA GLN A 397 -57.29 -7.16 -27.71
C GLN A 397 -57.33 -8.37 -26.78
N ALA A 398 -57.63 -8.15 -25.49
CA ALA A 398 -57.68 -9.19 -24.46
C ALA A 398 -58.72 -10.30 -24.69
N THR A 399 -59.60 -10.16 -25.69
CA THR A 399 -60.61 -11.18 -26.06
C THR A 399 -60.30 -11.88 -27.37
N ARG A 400 -59.22 -11.48 -28.07
CA ARG A 400 -58.83 -12.07 -29.34
C ARG A 400 -58.11 -13.40 -29.12
N THR A 401 -58.43 -14.37 -29.95
CA THR A 401 -57.77 -15.69 -29.97
C THR A 401 -57.13 -16.01 -31.33
N ASP A 402 -57.31 -15.13 -32.32
CA ASP A 402 -56.79 -15.26 -33.68
C ASP A 402 -56.76 -13.88 -34.36
N GLU A 403 -56.13 -13.80 -35.54
CA GLU A 403 -56.07 -12.62 -36.39
C GLU A 403 -57.45 -12.19 -36.90
N ASN A 404 -57.63 -10.89 -37.13
CA ASN A 404 -58.80 -10.28 -37.77
C ASN A 404 -60.14 -10.66 -37.13
N GLN A 405 -60.15 -10.77 -35.80
CA GLN A 405 -61.38 -11.04 -35.05
C GLN A 405 -62.23 -9.78 -34.87
N CYS A 406 -63.37 -9.75 -35.57
CA CYS A 406 -64.30 -8.64 -35.61
C CYS A 406 -65.31 -8.71 -34.46
N ASN A 407 -65.68 -7.54 -33.95
CA ASN A 407 -66.84 -7.34 -33.07
C ASN A 407 -68.11 -7.08 -33.89
N THR A 408 -67.99 -6.27 -34.95
CA THR A 408 -69.07 -6.04 -35.92
C THR A 408 -68.54 -6.02 -37.36
N CYS A 409 -69.43 -6.26 -38.32
CA CYS A 409 -69.11 -6.32 -39.75
C CYS A 409 -69.70 -5.14 -40.52
N ASN A 410 -69.09 -4.82 -41.66
CA ASN A 410 -69.60 -3.81 -42.58
C ASN A 410 -70.89 -4.27 -43.26
N ASP A 411 -71.61 -3.33 -43.85
CA ASP A 411 -72.86 -3.62 -44.55
C ASP A 411 -72.62 -4.63 -45.68
N GLY A 412 -73.53 -5.60 -45.77
CA GLY A 412 -73.36 -6.76 -46.63
C GLY A 412 -72.53 -7.89 -46.06
N TYR A 413 -72.01 -7.81 -44.84
CA TYR A 413 -71.23 -8.88 -44.21
C TYR A 413 -71.82 -9.29 -42.86
N GLY A 414 -71.86 -10.60 -42.61
CA GLY A 414 -72.29 -11.21 -41.35
C GLY A 414 -71.10 -11.74 -40.55
N LEU A 415 -71.19 -11.63 -39.22
CA LEU A 415 -70.18 -12.20 -38.33
C LEU A 415 -70.35 -13.71 -38.24
N VAL A 416 -69.36 -14.46 -38.73
CA VAL A 416 -69.32 -15.93 -38.66
C VAL A 416 -68.02 -16.35 -37.98
N ASN A 417 -68.14 -17.02 -36.84
CA ASN A 417 -66.99 -17.45 -36.00
C ASN A 417 -65.99 -16.32 -35.70
N GLY A 418 -66.50 -15.09 -35.49
CA GLY A 418 -65.66 -13.93 -35.19
C GLY A 418 -65.00 -13.28 -36.41
N THR A 419 -65.28 -13.72 -37.64
CA THR A 419 -64.78 -13.10 -38.88
C THR A 419 -65.93 -12.63 -39.75
N CYS A 420 -65.73 -11.55 -40.51
CA CYS A 420 -66.74 -11.06 -41.43
C CYS A 420 -66.77 -11.89 -42.71
N LYS A 421 -67.94 -12.45 -43.01
CA LYS A 421 -68.20 -13.21 -44.23
C LYS A 421 -69.33 -12.53 -44.99
N PRO A 422 -69.26 -12.45 -46.34
CA PRO A 422 -70.32 -11.85 -47.11
C PRO A 422 -71.63 -12.60 -46.84
N PHE A 423 -72.74 -11.85 -46.64
CA PHE A 423 -74.05 -12.48 -46.62
C PHE A 423 -74.27 -13.21 -47.94
N THR A 424 -74.56 -14.50 -47.86
CA THR A 424 -74.83 -15.32 -49.02
C THR A 424 -76.34 -15.43 -49.24
N CYS A 425 -76.72 -15.50 -50.51
CA CYS A 425 -78.06 -15.83 -50.94
C CYS A 425 -77.93 -16.68 -52.21
N THR A 426 -78.67 -17.79 -52.28
CA THR A 426 -78.62 -18.69 -53.43
C THR A 426 -79.99 -18.69 -54.11
N PRO A 427 -80.10 -18.21 -55.36
CA PRO A 427 -81.32 -18.40 -56.14
C PRO A 427 -81.56 -19.88 -56.39
N GLY A 428 -82.79 -20.34 -56.25
CA GLY A 428 -83.12 -21.77 -56.40
C GLY A 428 -84.62 -22.01 -56.49
N PRO A 429 -85.06 -23.21 -56.93
CA PRO A 429 -86.48 -23.53 -57.11
C PRO A 429 -87.23 -23.63 -55.78
N GLY A 430 -88.57 -23.55 -55.84
CA GLY A 430 -89.44 -23.68 -54.66
C GLY A 430 -89.36 -22.47 -53.74
N ALA A 431 -89.19 -22.71 -52.43
CA ALA A 431 -89.17 -21.68 -51.38
C ALA A 431 -87.91 -20.80 -51.37
N GLY A 432 -86.96 -21.03 -52.28
CA GLY A 432 -85.75 -20.22 -52.45
C GLY A 432 -86.03 -18.83 -53.06
N CYS A 433 -84.99 -17.98 -53.10
CA CYS A 433 -85.08 -16.70 -53.77
C CYS A 433 -85.17 -16.88 -55.31
N LYS A 434 -85.96 -16.04 -55.98
CA LYS A 434 -85.89 -15.86 -57.43
C LYS A 434 -84.70 -15.00 -57.82
N ALA A 435 -84.48 -13.94 -57.05
CA ALA A 435 -83.31 -13.06 -57.14
C ALA A 435 -82.86 -12.66 -55.75
N CYS A 436 -81.56 -12.58 -55.54
CA CYS A 436 -80.95 -12.14 -54.28
C CYS A 436 -80.84 -10.62 -54.22
N LYS A 437 -80.86 -10.06 -53.00
CA LYS A 437 -80.48 -8.65 -52.80
C LYS A 437 -79.02 -8.43 -53.17
N SER A 438 -78.68 -7.20 -53.56
CA SER A 438 -77.27 -6.82 -53.79
C SER A 438 -76.52 -6.82 -52.46
N GLN A 439 -75.23 -7.18 -52.49
CA GLN A 439 -74.43 -7.40 -51.28
C GLN A 439 -74.54 -6.25 -50.27
N LEU A 440 -74.34 -5.00 -50.71
CA LEU A 440 -74.36 -3.81 -49.84
C LEU A 440 -75.75 -3.50 -49.25
N SER A 441 -76.82 -4.08 -49.79
CA SER A 441 -78.19 -3.91 -49.30
C SER A 441 -78.65 -5.05 -48.39
N MET A 442 -77.81 -6.06 -48.18
CA MET A 442 -78.12 -7.20 -47.32
C MET A 442 -77.78 -6.88 -45.86
N THR A 443 -78.72 -7.18 -44.96
CA THR A 443 -78.57 -7.10 -43.51
C THR A 443 -78.60 -8.48 -42.84
N GLY A 444 -78.75 -9.56 -43.62
CA GLY A 444 -78.78 -10.94 -43.14
C GLY A 444 -78.58 -11.96 -44.26
N PHE A 445 -78.25 -13.22 -43.90
CA PHE A 445 -78.13 -14.33 -44.84
C PHE A 445 -79.48 -14.66 -45.49
N ASN A 446 -79.44 -15.09 -46.75
CA ASN A 446 -80.60 -15.53 -47.55
C ASN A 446 -81.67 -14.45 -47.79
N GLN A 447 -81.28 -13.18 -47.87
CA GLN A 447 -82.21 -12.10 -48.24
C GLN A 447 -82.44 -12.01 -49.76
N CYS A 448 -83.70 -12.11 -50.15
CA CYS A 448 -84.17 -12.07 -51.53
C CYS A 448 -84.56 -10.64 -51.93
N ALA A 449 -84.27 -10.28 -53.20
CA ALA A 449 -84.88 -9.13 -53.86
C ALA A 449 -86.24 -9.49 -54.47
N ALA A 450 -86.42 -10.76 -54.87
CA ALA A 450 -87.68 -11.28 -55.40
C ALA A 450 -87.86 -12.76 -55.05
N CYS A 451 -89.10 -13.18 -54.86
CA CYS A 451 -89.49 -14.56 -54.59
C CYS A 451 -89.94 -15.29 -55.85
N ASN A 452 -89.84 -16.62 -55.83
CA ASN A 452 -90.43 -17.45 -56.88
C ASN A 452 -91.96 -17.42 -56.80
N ASP A 453 -92.61 -17.77 -57.90
CA ASP A 453 -94.06 -17.75 -58.00
C ASP A 453 -94.71 -18.65 -56.92
N GLY A 454 -95.75 -18.14 -56.27
CA GLY A 454 -96.40 -18.79 -55.12
C GLY A 454 -95.84 -18.40 -53.74
N TYR A 455 -94.78 -17.60 -53.70
CA TYR A 455 -94.17 -17.09 -52.46
C TYR A 455 -94.17 -15.56 -52.44
N THR A 456 -94.42 -14.99 -51.26
CA THR A 456 -94.41 -13.53 -51.04
C THR A 456 -93.16 -13.11 -50.27
N LEU A 457 -92.62 -11.95 -50.64
CA LEU A 457 -91.47 -11.35 -49.98
C LEU A 457 -91.92 -10.73 -48.65
N THR A 458 -91.29 -11.13 -47.55
CA THR A 458 -91.58 -10.59 -46.21
C THR A 458 -90.89 -9.24 -46.00
N SER A 459 -91.26 -8.55 -44.92
CA SER A 459 -90.55 -7.33 -44.46
C SER A 459 -89.07 -7.57 -44.15
N GLU A 460 -88.70 -8.79 -43.77
CA GLU A 460 -87.31 -9.22 -43.53
C GLU A 460 -86.58 -9.65 -44.83
N SER A 461 -87.25 -9.49 -45.97
CA SER A 461 -86.74 -9.86 -47.30
C SER A 461 -86.46 -11.35 -47.45
N THR A 462 -87.26 -12.20 -46.80
CA THR A 462 -87.27 -13.66 -46.98
C THR A 462 -88.51 -14.08 -47.76
N CYS A 463 -88.49 -15.28 -48.37
CA CYS A 463 -89.65 -15.80 -49.12
C CYS A 463 -90.46 -16.77 -48.28
N GLN A 464 -91.75 -16.49 -48.13
CA GLN A 464 -92.70 -17.36 -47.43
C GLN A 464 -93.88 -17.70 -48.34
N LEU A 465 -94.53 -18.84 -48.10
CA LEU A 465 -95.73 -19.23 -48.84
C LEU A 465 -96.80 -18.15 -48.66
N GLY A 466 -97.30 -17.59 -49.76
CA GLY A 466 -98.34 -16.58 -49.70
C GLY A 466 -99.58 -17.16 -49.01
N SER A 467 -100.02 -16.54 -47.91
CA SER A 467 -101.21 -16.95 -47.15
C SER A 467 -102.54 -16.74 -47.91
N GLU A 468 -102.49 -16.28 -49.16
CA GLU A 468 -103.67 -15.99 -49.98
C GLU A 468 -104.14 -17.15 -50.86
N ASN A 469 -103.75 -18.40 -50.56
CA ASN A 469 -104.32 -19.58 -51.25
C ASN A 469 -104.60 -20.81 -50.38
N TRP A 470 -104.87 -20.62 -49.07
CA TRP A 470 -105.42 -21.71 -48.24
C TRP A 470 -106.96 -21.87 -48.38
N ALA A 471 -107.66 -20.96 -49.07
CA ALA A 471 -109.12 -21.00 -49.17
C ALA A 471 -109.69 -21.78 -50.37
N SER A 472 -108.92 -22.64 -51.05
CA SER A 472 -109.46 -23.45 -52.16
C SER A 472 -108.64 -24.70 -52.46
N ASN A 473 -108.67 -25.71 -51.58
CA ASN A 473 -108.68 -27.14 -51.98
C ASN A 473 -108.77 -28.15 -50.81
N THR A 474 -109.66 -27.94 -49.83
CA THR A 474 -110.14 -29.04 -48.98
C THR A 474 -111.23 -29.82 -49.70
N LYS A 475 -110.83 -30.66 -50.67
CA LYS A 475 -111.67 -31.79 -51.08
C LYS A 475 -111.57 -32.87 -50.00
N VAL A 476 -112.64 -32.95 -49.22
CA VAL A 476 -112.97 -34.08 -48.34
C VAL A 476 -112.84 -35.37 -49.15
N VAL A 477 -111.84 -36.19 -48.80
CA VAL A 477 -111.90 -37.64 -49.03
C VAL A 477 -111.67 -38.30 -47.68
N ARG A 478 -112.77 -38.76 -47.10
CA ARG A 478 -112.75 -39.75 -46.02
C ARG A 478 -112.08 -41.02 -46.55
N ALA A 479 -111.00 -41.46 -45.92
CA ALA A 479 -110.53 -42.83 -46.01
C ALA A 479 -109.97 -43.27 -44.65
N SER A 480 -110.39 -44.47 -44.27
CA SER A 480 -110.47 -45.01 -42.93
C SER A 480 -109.14 -45.25 -42.22
N ALA A 481 -109.17 -45.09 -40.90
CA ALA A 481 -108.15 -45.53 -39.97
C ALA A 481 -107.95 -47.06 -40.04
N ARG A 482 -106.68 -47.48 -40.10
CA ARG A 482 -106.23 -48.79 -39.61
C ARG A 482 -104.97 -48.62 -38.77
N GLN A 483 -105.16 -48.83 -37.46
CA GLN A 483 -104.11 -49.19 -36.51
C GLN A 483 -103.36 -50.43 -36.97
N ILE A 484 -102.03 -50.38 -36.93
CA ILE A 484 -101.20 -51.56 -36.65
C ILE A 484 -100.13 -51.14 -35.64
N PHE A 485 -100.17 -51.81 -34.49
CA PHE A 485 -99.18 -51.82 -33.41
C PHE A 485 -97.88 -52.52 -33.85
N GLY A 486 -96.73 -52.12 -33.30
CA GLY A 486 -95.50 -52.92 -33.37
C GLY A 486 -94.23 -52.20 -32.87
N PRO A 487 -93.60 -52.62 -31.75
CA PRO A 487 -92.63 -51.83 -30.98
C PRO A 487 -91.17 -52.22 -31.25
N TRP A 488 -90.22 -51.30 -31.05
CA TRP A 488 -88.85 -51.63 -30.64
C TRP A 488 -88.39 -50.73 -29.49
N LYS A 489 -87.70 -51.36 -28.55
CA LYS A 489 -87.37 -50.93 -27.19
C LYS A 489 -85.86 -51.10 -26.99
N ILE A 490 -85.34 -50.47 -25.92
CA ILE A 490 -84.06 -50.74 -25.23
C ILE A 490 -82.86 -50.06 -25.91
N GLY A 491 -81.98 -49.32 -25.23
CA GLY A 491 -81.73 -49.10 -23.80
C GLY A 491 -80.22 -48.81 -23.64
N GLY A 492 -79.83 -48.01 -22.64
CA GLY A 492 -78.42 -47.72 -22.41
C GLY A 492 -78.16 -46.66 -21.34
N PHE A 493 -78.56 -46.95 -20.11
CA PHE A 493 -78.09 -46.28 -18.90
C PHE A 493 -76.65 -46.70 -18.58
N TRP A 494 -75.79 -45.79 -18.11
CA TRP A 494 -74.98 -45.99 -16.89
C TRP A 494 -74.72 -44.64 -16.21
N LYS A 495 -75.01 -44.62 -14.90
CA LYS A 495 -74.71 -43.56 -13.92
C LYS A 495 -73.24 -43.64 -13.49
N ALA A 496 -72.68 -42.52 -13.03
CA ALA A 496 -71.92 -42.49 -11.78
C ALA A 496 -71.84 -41.06 -11.19
N THR A 497 -72.45 -40.91 -10.02
CA THR A 497 -72.29 -39.83 -9.02
C THR A 497 -71.05 -40.06 -8.18
N THR A 498 -70.27 -39.02 -7.84
CA THR A 498 -69.53 -38.76 -6.57
C THR A 498 -68.57 -37.58 -6.80
N LYS A 499 -68.16 -36.72 -5.85
CA LYS A 499 -68.46 -36.44 -4.44
C LYS A 499 -67.77 -35.09 -4.13
N ILE A 500 -68.33 -34.34 -3.20
CA ILE A 500 -67.68 -33.24 -2.48
C ILE A 500 -66.60 -33.82 -1.55
N VAL A 501 -65.43 -33.16 -1.47
CA VAL A 501 -64.53 -33.18 -0.30
C VAL A 501 -63.85 -31.81 -0.17
N ASP A 502 -63.96 -31.22 1.02
CA ASP A 502 -63.27 -30.01 1.49
C ASP A 502 -61.80 -30.27 1.91
N SER A 503 -61.05 -29.16 2.10
CA SER A 503 -59.75 -28.99 2.80
C SER A 503 -58.50 -29.29 1.95
N ILE A 504 -57.45 -28.46 1.85
CA ILE A 504 -56.86 -27.41 2.71
C ILE A 504 -56.44 -26.22 1.82
#